data_AF-M5FJ21-F1
#
_entry.id   AF-M5FJ21-F1
#
_cell.length_a   1.000
_cell.length_b   1.000
_cell.length_c   1.000
_cell.angle_alpha   90.00
_cell.angle_beta   90.00
_cell.angle_gamma   90.00
#
_symmetry.space_group_name_H-M   'P 1'
#
loop_
_entity.id
_entity.type
_entity.pdbx_description
1 polymer ?
#
loop_
_entity_poly.entity_id
_entity_poly.type
_entity_poly.pdbx_seq_one_letter_code
_entity_poly.pdbx_strand_id
1 'polypeptide(L)'
;MMPGGLEHERNYSMASGKCYLEGYGSCAGGISREHYISRNILEFGSTGKAVKIGGLPWQPPSTMQAIGLSSLAAPILCQHHNKSLKPMDTQAGRLMRVLNSIDKVPAKVSAITYVHGPTFERWMLKVFCGLAACGHFNNGFIPREWKEILVGGAWPAFWGAYFPLGFGPVTVSDGLSFETKVHPETREIKAVKFYFFGLHVNLCFGIPGGDYSGQMRWGIRQPRRINFLNEPQCKTIDLMWAGGSGEEVTYVRTGSTNSGPDYLKYFPYDDSA
;
A
#
# COMPACT_ATOMS: atom_id res chain seq x y z
N MET A 1 -46.60 -8.78 10.47
CA MET A 1 -45.80 -9.93 9.99
C MET A 1 -44.67 -9.38 9.15
N MET A 2 -43.45 -9.41 9.67
CA MET A 2 -42.22 -9.06 8.97
C MET A 2 -41.57 -10.37 8.50
N PRO A 3 -41.16 -10.53 7.23
CA PRO A 3 -40.12 -11.49 6.87
C PRO A 3 -38.77 -10.77 7.08
N GLY A 4 -37.87 -11.23 7.92
CA GLY A 4 -37.30 -12.58 7.94
C GLY A 4 -35.87 -12.43 7.41
N GLY A 5 -34.93 -12.17 8.31
CA GLY A 5 -33.54 -11.85 8.01
C GLY A 5 -32.82 -12.98 7.28
N LEU A 6 -32.06 -12.61 6.25
CA LEU A 6 -31.09 -13.48 5.61
C LEU A 6 -29.72 -13.20 6.23
N GLU A 7 -29.35 -14.03 7.20
CA GLU A 7 -27.97 -14.23 7.61
C GLU A 7 -27.17 -14.70 6.38
N HIS A 8 -26.30 -13.84 5.87
CA HIS A 8 -25.26 -14.22 4.92
C HIS A 8 -23.98 -14.52 5.70
N GLU A 9 -23.91 -15.73 6.25
CA GLU A 9 -22.64 -16.37 6.62
C GLU A 9 -21.85 -16.63 5.32
N ARG A 10 -21.06 -15.63 4.89
CA ARG A 10 -20.05 -15.84 3.86
C ARG A 10 -18.87 -16.56 4.50
N ASN A 11 -18.86 -17.89 4.34
CA ASN A 11 -17.69 -18.74 4.53
C ASN A 11 -16.53 -18.25 3.65
N TYR A 12 -15.68 -17.40 4.22
CA TYR A 12 -14.41 -17.00 3.61
C TYR A 12 -13.48 -18.22 3.59
N SER A 13 -13.28 -18.81 2.41
CA SER A 13 -12.40 -19.97 2.26
C SER A 13 -10.98 -19.60 2.71
N MET A 14 -10.46 -20.37 3.66
CA MET A 14 -9.14 -20.25 4.25
C MET A 14 -8.04 -20.11 3.19
N ALA A 15 -7.03 -19.26 3.49
CA ALA A 15 -5.80 -19.11 2.72
C ALA A 15 -5.38 -20.43 2.07
N SER A 16 -5.21 -20.43 0.74
CA SER A 16 -4.68 -21.60 0.04
C SER A 16 -3.39 -21.98 0.73
N GLY A 17 -3.25 -23.18 1.28
CA GLY A 17 -2.03 -23.66 1.96
C GLY A 17 -0.85 -23.86 0.99
N LYS A 18 -0.69 -22.96 0.02
CA LYS A 18 0.24 -22.95 -1.09
C LYS A 18 0.90 -21.58 -1.15
N CYS A 19 2.13 -21.56 -1.66
CA CYS A 19 2.85 -20.34 -1.91
C CYS A 19 2.20 -19.62 -3.09
N TYR A 20 1.81 -18.35 -2.95
CA TYR A 20 1.23 -17.64 -4.09
C TYR A 20 2.23 -17.38 -5.22
N LEU A 21 3.55 -17.51 -4.95
CA LEU A 21 4.63 -17.48 -5.95
C LEU A 21 5.00 -18.88 -6.48
N GLU A 22 4.17 -19.90 -6.24
CA GLU A 22 4.32 -21.20 -6.91
C GLU A 22 4.39 -21.01 -8.44
N GLY A 23 5.37 -21.68 -9.08
CA GLY A 23 5.69 -21.51 -10.50
C GLY A 23 6.71 -20.41 -10.83
N TYR A 24 7.12 -19.59 -9.87
CA TYR A 24 8.09 -18.49 -10.07
C TYR A 24 9.33 -18.70 -9.20
N GLY A 25 10.30 -19.45 -9.73
CA GLY A 25 11.47 -19.93 -8.97
C GLY A 25 11.17 -21.23 -8.20
N SER A 26 11.99 -21.55 -7.20
CA SER A 26 11.89 -22.82 -6.46
C SER A 26 11.31 -22.61 -5.06
N CYS A 27 10.08 -23.10 -4.83
CA CYS A 27 9.53 -23.15 -3.48
C CYS A 27 10.35 -24.10 -2.60
N ALA A 28 10.71 -23.68 -1.38
CA ALA A 28 11.44 -24.51 -0.43
C ALA A 28 11.16 -24.12 1.02
N GLY A 29 11.39 -25.05 1.94
CA GLY A 29 11.24 -24.86 3.39
C GLY A 29 9.79 -24.91 3.91
N GLY A 30 8.82 -25.36 3.10
CA GLY A 30 7.41 -25.41 3.50
C GLY A 30 6.75 -24.03 3.59
N ILE A 31 5.46 -24.01 3.95
CA ILE A 31 4.67 -22.78 4.04
C ILE A 31 4.97 -22.03 5.33
N SER A 32 5.14 -20.72 5.21
CA SER A 32 5.36 -19.77 6.29
C SER A 32 4.13 -18.89 6.48
N ARG A 33 3.85 -18.52 7.75
CA ARG A 33 2.79 -17.58 8.08
C ARG A 33 3.31 -16.16 7.94
N GLU A 34 3.02 -15.54 6.80
CA GLU A 34 3.49 -14.21 6.45
C GLU A 34 2.46 -13.14 6.79
N HIS A 35 2.92 -12.00 7.32
CA HIS A 35 2.05 -10.84 7.46
C HIS A 35 1.88 -10.17 6.11
N TYR A 36 0.65 -10.06 5.60
CA TYR A 36 0.42 -9.45 4.28
C TYR A 36 0.73 -7.96 4.26
N ILE A 37 0.70 -7.28 5.41
CA ILE A 37 1.41 -6.01 5.60
C ILE A 37 2.60 -6.30 6.49
N SER A 38 3.80 -5.87 6.09
CA SER A 38 5.05 -6.23 6.77
C SER A 38 4.98 -5.96 8.26
N ARG A 39 5.36 -6.97 9.07
CA ARG A 39 5.30 -6.88 10.54
C ARG A 39 6.05 -5.66 11.10
N ASN A 40 7.22 -5.36 10.55
CA ASN A 40 8.01 -4.20 10.97
C ASN A 40 7.29 -2.86 10.72
N ILE A 41 6.35 -2.79 9.78
CA ILE A 41 5.53 -1.60 9.52
C ILE A 41 4.35 -1.57 10.48
N LEU A 42 3.69 -2.72 10.65
CA LEU A 42 2.56 -2.86 11.57
C LEU A 42 2.95 -2.51 13.01
N GLU A 43 4.16 -2.88 13.45
CA GLU A 43 4.68 -2.56 14.77
C GLU A 43 4.85 -1.04 14.99
N PHE A 44 5.20 -0.25 13.95
CA PHE A 44 5.31 1.21 14.08
C PHE A 44 3.96 1.93 14.21
N GLY A 45 2.93 1.44 13.51
CA GLY A 45 1.58 1.99 13.58
C GLY A 45 0.74 1.43 14.73
N SER A 46 1.29 0.50 15.51
CA SER A 46 0.53 -0.19 16.55
C SER A 46 0.50 0.57 17.87
N THR A 47 -0.64 0.50 18.55
CA THR A 47 -0.74 0.82 19.98
C THR A 47 -0.96 -0.51 20.72
N GLY A 48 0.07 -1.01 21.39
CA GLY A 48 0.06 -2.34 21.99
C GLY A 48 0.18 -3.45 20.95
N LYS A 49 -0.85 -4.30 20.81
CA LYS A 49 -0.86 -5.45 19.89
C LYS A 49 -1.79 -5.27 18.68
N ALA A 50 -2.31 -4.06 18.48
CA ALA A 50 -3.24 -3.76 17.39
C ALA A 50 -2.84 -2.49 16.65
N VAL A 51 -3.18 -2.43 15.36
CA VAL A 51 -2.93 -1.30 14.46
C VAL A 51 -4.25 -0.83 13.86
N LYS A 52 -4.40 0.47 13.63
CA LYS A 52 -5.57 1.04 12.95
C LYS A 52 -5.44 0.83 11.45
N ILE A 53 -6.32 0.03 10.86
CA ILE A 53 -6.36 -0.21 9.41
C ILE A 53 -7.77 0.03 8.86
N GLY A 54 -7.86 0.63 7.68
CA GLY A 54 -9.11 0.80 6.94
C GLY A 54 -9.02 0.34 5.49
N GLY A 55 -10.19 0.17 4.88
CA GLY A 55 -10.30 -0.14 3.45
C GLY A 55 -9.88 -1.56 3.06
N LEU A 56 -9.76 -2.47 4.03
CA LEU A 56 -9.63 -3.89 3.73
C LEU A 56 -10.98 -4.43 3.23
N PRO A 57 -11.00 -5.38 2.28
CA PRO A 57 -12.23 -5.85 1.62
C PRO A 57 -13.35 -6.37 2.55
N TRP A 58 -12.97 -6.85 3.73
CA TRP A 58 -13.89 -7.41 4.72
C TRP A 58 -14.34 -6.38 5.77
N GLN A 59 -13.84 -5.15 5.70
CA GLN A 59 -14.24 -4.07 6.60
C GLN A 59 -15.46 -3.34 6.05
N PRO A 60 -16.29 -2.76 6.92
CA PRO A 60 -17.29 -1.80 6.50
C PRO A 60 -16.63 -0.64 5.71
N PRO A 61 -17.23 -0.18 4.60
CA PRO A 61 -16.70 0.93 3.83
C PRO A 61 -16.43 2.16 4.70
N SER A 62 -15.35 2.88 4.38
CA SER A 62 -14.95 4.13 5.06
C SER A 62 -14.74 4.02 6.58
N THR A 63 -14.45 2.81 7.09
CA THR A 63 -14.14 2.60 8.50
C THR A 63 -12.67 2.28 8.74
N MET A 64 -12.16 2.75 9.87
CA MET A 64 -10.87 2.34 10.43
C MET A 64 -11.16 1.43 11.62
N GLN A 65 -10.50 0.28 11.69
CA GLN A 65 -10.63 -0.66 12.80
C GLN A 65 -9.26 -0.97 13.40
N ALA A 66 -9.21 -1.18 14.71
CA ALA A 66 -8.03 -1.72 15.37
C ALA A 66 -7.97 -3.23 15.13
N ILE A 67 -6.97 -3.68 14.37
CA ILE A 67 -6.79 -5.10 14.05
C ILE A 67 -5.55 -5.63 14.75
N GLY A 68 -5.70 -6.78 15.41
CA GLY A 68 -4.57 -7.45 16.07
C GLY A 68 -3.52 -7.89 15.07
N LEU A 69 -2.24 -7.65 15.36
CA LEU A 69 -1.11 -7.94 14.47
C LEU A 69 -1.11 -9.38 13.95
N SER A 70 -1.42 -10.35 14.83
CA SER A 70 -1.49 -11.78 14.50
C SER A 70 -2.60 -12.14 13.52
N SER A 71 -3.65 -11.32 13.44
CA SER A 71 -4.77 -11.51 12.50
C SER A 71 -4.40 -11.06 11.09
N LEU A 72 -3.31 -10.30 10.94
CA LEU A 72 -2.81 -9.81 9.66
C LEU A 72 -1.79 -10.74 9.02
N ALA A 73 -1.79 -12.03 9.40
CA ALA A 73 -0.82 -13.01 8.94
C ALA A 73 -1.46 -14.33 8.54
N ALA A 74 -1.04 -14.87 7.40
CA ALA A 74 -1.63 -16.04 6.76
C ALA A 74 -0.56 -16.97 6.13
N PRO A 75 -0.84 -18.28 5.97
CA PRO A 75 0.08 -19.24 5.38
C PRO A 75 0.12 -19.13 3.83
N ILE A 76 0.68 -18.03 3.31
CA ILE A 76 0.55 -17.63 1.89
C ILE A 76 1.87 -17.63 1.09
N LEU A 77 3.03 -17.81 1.75
CA LEU A 77 4.34 -17.87 1.12
C LEU A 77 5.15 -19.04 1.67
N CYS A 78 5.96 -19.70 0.82
CA CYS A 78 6.98 -20.62 1.32
C CYS A 78 8.12 -19.86 2.02
N GLN A 79 8.88 -20.55 2.89
CA GLN A 79 10.00 -19.93 3.61
C GLN A 79 11.04 -19.31 2.66
N HIS A 80 11.33 -19.97 1.53
CA HIS A 80 12.27 -19.46 0.54
C HIS A 80 11.82 -18.13 -0.07
N HIS A 81 10.60 -18.07 -0.60
CA HIS A 81 10.06 -16.84 -1.19
C HIS A 81 9.85 -15.75 -0.15
N ASN A 82 9.43 -16.10 1.06
CA ASN A 82 9.31 -15.11 2.13
C ASN A 82 10.68 -14.49 2.46
N LYS A 83 11.72 -15.32 2.55
CA LYS A 83 13.10 -14.84 2.75
C LYS A 83 13.59 -13.98 1.59
N SER A 84 13.28 -14.32 0.34
CA SER A 84 13.73 -13.55 -0.82
C SER A 84 13.02 -12.20 -0.95
N LEU A 85 11.77 -12.09 -0.48
CA LEU A 85 11.01 -10.83 -0.47
C LEU A 85 11.31 -9.92 0.74
N LYS A 86 11.94 -10.45 1.80
CA LYS A 86 12.32 -9.70 3.01
C LYS A 86 13.05 -8.37 2.80
N PRO A 87 13.92 -8.19 1.78
CA PRO A 87 14.52 -6.89 1.49
C PRO A 87 13.48 -5.80 1.18
N MET A 88 12.34 -6.17 0.57
CA MET A 88 11.22 -5.25 0.30
C MET A 88 10.62 -4.73 1.60
N ASP A 89 10.34 -5.63 2.55
CA ASP A 89 9.83 -5.26 3.88
C ASP A 89 10.82 -4.38 4.64
N THR A 90 12.11 -4.67 4.53
CA THR A 90 13.17 -3.93 5.22
C THR A 90 13.24 -2.48 4.72
N GLN A 91 13.20 -2.28 3.40
CA GLN A 91 13.22 -0.94 2.79
C GLN A 91 11.95 -0.15 3.13
N ALA A 92 10.78 -0.77 3.01
CA ALA A 92 9.52 -0.11 3.35
C ALA A 92 9.45 0.24 4.84
N GLY A 93 9.87 -0.65 5.73
CA GLY A 93 9.96 -0.36 7.17
C GLY A 93 10.88 0.82 7.50
N ARG A 94 11.99 0.98 6.78
CA ARG A 94 12.87 2.16 6.91
C ARG A 94 12.15 3.44 6.51
N LEU A 95 11.45 3.44 5.36
CA LEU A 95 10.66 4.58 4.90
C LEU A 95 9.56 4.94 5.91
N MET A 96 8.76 3.97 6.37
CA MET A 96 7.68 4.20 7.33
C MET A 96 8.20 4.79 8.64
N ARG A 97 9.35 4.31 9.13
CA ARG A 97 9.99 4.86 10.32
C ARG A 97 10.35 6.33 10.12
N VAL A 98 10.86 6.69 8.95
CA VAL A 98 11.22 8.08 8.59
C VAL A 98 9.95 8.94 8.55
N LEU A 99 8.92 8.50 7.82
CA LEU A 99 7.65 9.22 7.69
C LEU A 99 7.00 9.49 9.06
N ASN A 100 6.99 8.50 9.94
CA ASN A 100 6.48 8.63 11.31
C ASN A 100 7.35 9.54 12.19
N SER A 101 8.65 9.61 11.93
CA SER A 101 9.60 10.42 12.70
C SER A 101 9.67 11.88 12.25
N ILE A 102 9.28 12.20 11.01
CA ILE A 102 9.31 13.56 10.46
C ILE A 102 8.53 14.53 11.36
N ASP A 103 7.38 14.13 11.91
CA ASP A 103 6.60 15.00 12.80
C ASP A 103 6.89 14.75 14.28
N LYS A 104 7.12 13.49 14.68
CA LYS A 104 7.27 13.13 16.10
C LYS A 104 8.62 13.53 16.68
N VAL A 105 9.70 13.39 15.90
CA VAL A 105 11.08 13.68 16.32
C VAL A 105 11.90 14.26 15.16
N PRO A 106 11.47 15.39 14.55
CA PRO A 106 12.07 15.94 13.33
C PRO A 106 13.59 16.15 13.39
N ALA A 107 14.12 16.51 14.57
CA ALA A 107 15.55 16.72 14.79
C ALA A 107 16.39 15.44 14.60
N LYS A 108 15.80 14.25 14.76
CA LYS A 108 16.46 12.95 14.56
C LYS A 108 16.39 12.45 13.12
N VAL A 109 15.64 13.13 12.26
CA VAL A 109 15.49 12.77 10.85
C VAL A 109 16.45 13.61 10.01
N SER A 110 17.27 12.95 9.20
CA SER A 110 18.14 13.62 8.23
C SER A 110 17.33 14.53 7.30
N ALA A 111 17.93 15.64 6.85
CA ALA A 111 17.28 16.54 5.89
C ALA A 111 16.91 15.81 4.59
N ILE A 112 17.76 14.89 4.14
CA ILE A 112 17.52 14.03 2.99
C ILE A 112 17.63 12.57 3.44
N THR A 113 16.65 11.75 3.07
CA THR A 113 16.67 10.30 3.25
C THR A 113 16.59 9.60 1.90
N TYR A 114 17.53 8.72 1.61
CA TYR A 114 17.53 7.93 0.39
C TYR A 114 16.73 6.63 0.54
N VAL A 115 15.85 6.37 -0.42
CA VAL A 115 15.03 5.16 -0.49
C VAL A 115 15.13 4.56 -1.88
N HIS A 116 15.30 3.24 -1.96
CA HIS A 116 15.33 2.55 -3.25
C HIS A 116 13.90 2.40 -3.80
N GLY A 117 13.51 3.30 -4.71
CA GLY A 117 12.16 3.40 -5.26
C GLY A 117 11.63 2.06 -5.82
N PRO A 118 12.37 1.36 -6.69
CA PRO A 118 11.93 0.09 -7.27
C PRO A 118 11.69 -1.03 -6.25
N THR A 119 12.36 -1.00 -5.10
CA THR A 119 12.09 -1.96 -4.02
C THR A 119 10.83 -1.57 -3.26
N PHE A 120 10.61 -0.27 -3.05
CA PHE A 120 9.42 0.24 -2.38
C PHE A 120 8.13 0.04 -3.20
N GLU A 121 8.16 0.25 -4.52
CA GLU A 121 6.99 -0.02 -5.37
C GLU A 121 6.64 -1.52 -5.40
N ARG A 122 7.65 -2.41 -5.42
CA ARG A 122 7.44 -3.86 -5.34
C ARG A 122 6.93 -4.29 -3.97
N TRP A 123 7.31 -3.59 -2.90
CA TRP A 123 6.74 -3.81 -1.58
C TRP A 123 5.23 -3.54 -1.57
N MET A 124 4.75 -2.45 -2.19
CA MET A 124 3.31 -2.19 -2.30
C MET A 124 2.59 -3.31 -3.04
N LEU A 125 3.17 -3.80 -4.14
CA LEU A 125 2.64 -4.96 -4.86
C LEU A 125 2.63 -6.22 -3.99
N LYS A 126 3.68 -6.45 -3.19
CA LYS A 126 3.75 -7.58 -2.26
C LYS A 126 2.60 -7.53 -1.27
N VAL A 127 2.33 -6.37 -0.69
CA VAL A 127 1.22 -6.18 0.26
C VAL A 127 -0.10 -6.54 -0.40
N PHE A 128 -0.31 -6.05 -1.62
CA PHE A 128 -1.53 -6.32 -2.36
C PHE A 128 -1.68 -7.80 -2.72
N CYS A 129 -0.64 -8.44 -3.26
CA CYS A 129 -0.62 -9.88 -3.51
C CYS A 129 -0.89 -10.70 -2.23
N GLY A 130 -0.34 -10.29 -1.09
CA GLY A 130 -0.57 -10.96 0.19
C GLY A 130 -2.04 -10.90 0.62
N LEU A 131 -2.66 -9.74 0.47
CA LEU A 131 -4.10 -9.55 0.72
C LEU A 131 -4.95 -10.39 -0.25
N ALA A 132 -4.61 -10.41 -1.55
CA ALA A 132 -5.28 -11.24 -2.55
C ALA A 132 -5.21 -12.72 -2.16
N ALA A 133 -4.01 -13.24 -1.85
CA ALA A 133 -3.75 -14.64 -1.52
C ALA A 133 -4.56 -15.16 -0.32
N CYS A 134 -4.97 -14.27 0.59
CA CYS A 134 -5.82 -14.61 1.73
C CYS A 134 -7.30 -14.78 1.34
N GLY A 135 -7.63 -14.72 0.04
CA GLY A 135 -8.99 -14.76 -0.48
C GLY A 135 -9.74 -13.44 -0.31
N HIS A 136 -9.13 -12.43 0.32
CA HIS A 136 -9.80 -11.21 0.73
C HIS A 136 -10.29 -10.35 -0.43
N PHE A 137 -9.60 -10.36 -1.56
CA PHE A 137 -10.12 -9.80 -2.81
C PHE A 137 -9.64 -10.63 -4.01
N ASN A 138 -10.27 -10.38 -5.16
CA ASN A 138 -10.01 -11.10 -6.42
C ASN A 138 -10.13 -12.64 -6.30
N ASN A 139 -10.94 -13.13 -5.35
CA ASN A 139 -11.14 -14.56 -5.08
C ASN A 139 -9.83 -15.35 -4.89
N GLY A 140 -8.76 -14.74 -4.36
CA GLY A 140 -7.48 -15.43 -4.21
C GLY A 140 -6.57 -15.40 -5.44
N PHE A 141 -7.05 -14.88 -6.57
CA PHE A 141 -6.30 -14.87 -7.81
C PHE A 141 -5.22 -13.79 -7.81
N ILE A 142 -3.99 -14.18 -8.18
CA ILE A 142 -2.87 -13.27 -8.37
C ILE A 142 -2.40 -13.40 -9.82
N PRO A 143 -2.52 -12.33 -10.63
CA PRO A 143 -2.04 -12.28 -12.00
C PRO A 143 -0.58 -12.69 -12.15
N ARG A 144 -0.28 -13.33 -13.28
CA ARG A 144 1.07 -13.80 -13.62
C ARG A 144 2.08 -12.65 -13.63
N GLU A 145 1.70 -11.52 -14.20
CA GLU A 145 2.49 -10.31 -14.33
C GLU A 145 2.93 -9.80 -12.95
N TRP A 146 2.05 -9.89 -11.95
CA TRP A 146 2.36 -9.44 -10.59
C TRP A 146 3.41 -10.33 -9.94
N LYS A 147 3.31 -11.64 -10.15
CA LYS A 147 4.30 -12.61 -9.66
C LYS A 147 5.66 -12.38 -10.32
N GLU A 148 5.67 -12.15 -11.63
CA GLU A 148 6.89 -11.83 -12.40
C GLU A 148 7.58 -10.57 -11.86
N ILE A 149 6.83 -9.48 -11.65
CA ILE A 149 7.36 -8.23 -11.09
C ILE A 149 7.97 -8.47 -9.70
N LEU A 150 7.31 -9.25 -8.84
CA LEU A 150 7.78 -9.56 -7.50
C LEU A 150 9.09 -10.36 -7.48
N VAL A 151 9.33 -11.21 -8.47
CA VAL A 151 10.58 -11.97 -8.60
C VAL A 151 11.66 -11.24 -9.42
N GLY A 152 11.46 -9.94 -9.71
CA GLY A 152 12.46 -9.08 -10.34
C GLY A 152 12.17 -8.73 -11.80
N GLY A 153 11.03 -9.17 -12.35
CA GLY A 153 10.55 -8.75 -13.66
C GLY A 153 10.38 -7.23 -13.77
N ALA A 154 10.38 -6.76 -15.01
CA ALA A 154 10.13 -5.36 -15.34
C ALA A 154 8.64 -5.03 -15.17
N TRP A 155 8.34 -3.80 -14.77
CA TRP A 155 6.98 -3.30 -14.82
C TRP A 155 6.57 -3.02 -16.27
N PRO A 156 5.34 -3.39 -16.67
CA PRO A 156 4.78 -2.94 -17.93
C PRO A 156 4.75 -1.41 -18.02
N ALA A 157 4.67 -0.90 -19.25
CA ALA A 157 4.58 0.54 -19.49
C ALA A 157 3.41 1.14 -18.69
N PHE A 158 3.66 2.31 -18.09
CA PHE A 158 2.72 3.06 -17.25
C PHE A 158 2.28 2.37 -15.94
N TRP A 159 2.76 1.16 -15.65
CA TRP A 159 2.53 0.57 -14.33
C TRP A 159 3.51 1.13 -13.30
N GLY A 160 3.14 1.00 -12.03
CA GLY A 160 4.01 1.31 -10.89
C GLY A 160 3.43 2.36 -9.96
N ALA A 161 4.31 3.01 -9.20
CA ALA A 161 3.94 3.98 -8.19
C ALA A 161 3.69 5.39 -8.77
N TYR A 162 2.54 5.95 -8.46
CA TYR A 162 2.11 7.31 -8.78
C TYR A 162 1.87 8.08 -7.48
N PHE A 163 2.38 9.30 -7.42
CA PHE A 163 2.31 10.18 -6.25
C PHE A 163 1.46 11.39 -6.61
N PRO A 164 0.25 11.48 -6.04
CA PRO A 164 -0.64 12.61 -6.27
C PRO A 164 0.05 13.94 -5.95
N LEU A 165 -0.22 14.95 -6.77
CA LEU A 165 0.16 16.32 -6.44
C LEU A 165 -0.61 16.72 -5.17
N GLY A 166 0.10 17.26 -4.18
CA GLY A 166 -0.50 17.61 -2.90
C GLY A 166 -1.59 18.67 -3.07
N PHE A 167 -2.85 18.29 -2.91
CA PHE A 167 -3.96 19.24 -2.83
C PHE A 167 -4.13 19.70 -1.38
N GLY A 168 -3.32 20.69 -1.00
CA GLY A 168 -3.41 21.34 0.29
C GLY A 168 -2.78 20.56 1.46
N PRO A 169 -3.02 21.04 2.70
CA PRO A 169 -2.40 20.45 3.88
C PRO A 169 -2.81 19.00 4.14
N VAL A 170 -1.83 18.16 4.48
CA VAL A 170 -2.07 16.77 4.87
C VAL A 170 -1.93 16.60 6.37
N THR A 171 -3.01 16.12 6.99
CA THR A 171 -2.99 15.70 8.39
C THR A 171 -2.44 14.29 8.52
N VAL A 172 -1.52 14.09 9.46
CA VAL A 172 -0.89 12.80 9.69
C VAL A 172 -1.81 11.92 10.55
N SER A 173 -2.14 10.72 10.05
CA SER A 173 -2.83 9.68 10.81
C SER A 173 -1.89 8.51 11.10
N ASP A 174 -1.97 7.93 12.30
CA ASP A 174 -1.23 6.72 12.68
C ASP A 174 -1.77 5.42 12.03
N GLY A 175 -2.81 5.53 11.20
CA GLY A 175 -3.44 4.40 10.52
C GLY A 175 -2.90 4.12 9.12
N LEU A 176 -3.09 2.88 8.67
CA LEU A 176 -2.89 2.41 7.31
C LEU A 176 -4.25 2.31 6.61
N SER A 177 -4.38 2.71 5.36
CA SER A 177 -5.59 2.36 4.59
C SER A 177 -5.29 2.06 3.13
N PHE A 178 -6.22 1.33 2.51
CA PHE A 178 -6.14 0.89 1.13
C PHE A 178 -7.46 1.18 0.43
N GLU A 179 -7.40 1.60 -0.83
CA GLU A 179 -8.59 1.73 -1.67
C GLU A 179 -8.32 1.06 -3.01
N THR A 180 -9.08 0.03 -3.36
CA THR A 180 -8.93 -0.65 -4.66
C THR A 180 -9.83 0.02 -5.69
N LYS A 181 -9.27 0.37 -6.84
CA LYS A 181 -10.00 0.89 -8.00
C LYS A 181 -10.11 -0.20 -9.05
N VAL A 182 -11.34 -0.49 -9.45
CA VAL A 182 -11.67 -1.52 -10.42
C VAL A 182 -12.37 -0.91 -11.61
N HIS A 183 -12.14 -1.44 -12.80
CA HIS A 183 -12.91 -1.07 -13.98
C HIS A 183 -14.39 -1.43 -13.76
N PRO A 184 -15.33 -0.53 -14.10
CA PRO A 184 -16.75 -0.71 -13.78
C PRO A 184 -17.34 -1.98 -14.41
N GLU A 185 -17.00 -2.24 -15.67
CA GLU A 185 -17.53 -3.39 -16.43
C GLU A 185 -16.74 -4.68 -16.22
N THR A 186 -15.45 -4.69 -16.54
CA THR A 186 -14.61 -5.91 -16.47
C THR A 186 -14.28 -6.34 -15.05
N ARG A 187 -14.49 -5.47 -14.05
CA ARG A 187 -14.12 -5.68 -12.63
C ARG A 187 -12.61 -5.87 -12.43
N GLU A 188 -11.81 -5.60 -13.45
CA GLU A 188 -10.36 -5.70 -13.40
C GLU A 188 -9.78 -4.62 -12.47
N ILE A 189 -8.81 -4.99 -11.64
CA ILE A 189 -8.17 -4.04 -10.73
C ILE A 189 -7.22 -3.14 -11.52
N LYS A 190 -7.50 -1.83 -11.52
CA LYS A 190 -6.72 -0.82 -12.23
C LYS A 190 -5.72 -0.10 -11.35
N ALA A 191 -6.02 0.06 -10.06
CA ALA A 191 -5.09 0.64 -9.12
C ALA A 191 -5.43 0.30 -7.67
N VAL A 192 -4.46 0.53 -6.80
CA VAL A 192 -4.62 0.47 -5.35
C VAL A 192 -4.03 1.73 -4.76
N LYS A 193 -4.86 2.50 -4.07
CA LYS A 193 -4.39 3.66 -3.32
C LYS A 193 -3.93 3.20 -1.96
N PHE A 194 -2.72 3.57 -1.60
CA PHE A 194 -2.15 3.34 -0.28
C PHE A 194 -2.07 4.65 0.46
N TYR A 195 -2.46 4.60 1.73
CA TYR A 195 -2.36 5.72 2.63
C TYR A 195 -1.70 5.30 3.93
N PHE A 196 -0.64 6.00 4.31
CA PHE A 196 0.07 5.74 5.55
C PHE A 196 0.90 6.95 5.97
N PHE A 197 0.84 7.31 7.26
CA PHE A 197 1.65 8.38 7.85
C PHE A 197 1.63 9.71 7.04
N GLY A 198 0.45 10.08 6.53
CA GLY A 198 0.27 11.29 5.72
C GLY A 198 0.88 11.23 4.32
N LEU A 199 1.34 10.06 3.85
CA LEU A 199 1.73 9.82 2.46
C LEU A 199 0.62 9.09 1.73
N HIS A 200 0.34 9.54 0.50
CA HIS A 200 -0.59 8.91 -0.43
C HIS A 200 0.20 8.43 -1.65
N VAL A 201 0.08 7.14 -1.98
CA VAL A 201 0.71 6.55 -3.17
C VAL A 201 -0.29 5.66 -3.88
N ASN A 202 -0.46 5.85 -5.18
CA ASN A 202 -1.26 4.99 -6.05
C ASN A 202 -0.35 3.95 -6.70
N LEU A 203 -0.63 2.67 -6.52
CA LEU A 203 -0.03 1.60 -7.31
C LEU A 203 -0.96 1.29 -8.49
N CYS A 204 -0.55 1.62 -9.70
CA CYS A 204 -1.36 1.50 -10.92
C CYS A 204 -0.95 0.28 -11.77
N PHE A 205 -1.94 -0.40 -12.34
CA PHE A 205 -1.82 -1.58 -13.21
C PHE A 205 -2.33 -1.29 -14.63
N GLY A 206 -1.90 -0.17 -15.21
CA GLY A 206 -2.30 0.24 -16.55
C GLY A 206 -2.01 1.70 -16.79
N ILE A 207 -2.55 2.24 -17.88
CA ILE A 207 -2.63 3.70 -18.08
C ILE A 207 -3.73 4.20 -17.14
N PRO A 208 -3.39 4.97 -16.09
CA PRO A 208 -4.41 5.52 -15.22
C PRO A 208 -5.31 6.43 -16.06
N GLY A 209 -6.62 6.18 -16.10
CA GLY A 209 -7.61 6.95 -16.90
C GLY A 209 -7.66 6.64 -18.41
N GLY A 210 -6.95 5.63 -18.90
CA GLY A 210 -7.05 5.16 -20.30
C GLY A 210 -6.32 6.03 -21.34
N ASP A 211 -5.93 7.26 -20.99
CA ASP A 211 -5.19 8.20 -21.84
C ASP A 211 -4.13 9.01 -21.06
N TYR A 212 -3.42 9.91 -21.75
CA TYR A 212 -2.43 10.79 -21.12
C TYR A 212 -3.04 11.79 -20.12
N SER A 213 -4.31 12.16 -20.27
CA SER A 213 -4.99 13.08 -19.34
C SER A 213 -5.19 12.43 -17.96
N GLY A 214 -5.37 11.12 -17.95
CA GLY A 214 -5.45 10.35 -16.72
C GLY A 214 -4.15 10.34 -15.91
N GLN A 215 -2.96 10.48 -16.51
CA GLN A 215 -1.72 10.59 -15.72
C GLN A 215 -1.75 11.77 -14.73
N MET A 216 -2.27 12.94 -15.16
CA MET A 216 -2.36 14.10 -14.27
C MET A 216 -3.33 13.88 -13.09
N ARG A 217 -4.36 13.06 -13.27
CA ARG A 217 -5.35 12.77 -12.21
C ARG A 217 -4.80 11.85 -11.12
N TRP A 218 -3.86 10.98 -11.47
CA TRP A 218 -3.31 9.97 -10.55
C TRP A 218 -1.97 10.39 -9.93
N GLY A 219 -1.32 11.42 -10.49
CA GLY A 219 -0.14 12.06 -9.95
C GLY A 219 1.13 11.81 -10.77
N ILE A 220 2.27 12.18 -10.20
CA ILE A 220 3.57 11.98 -10.83
C ILE A 220 3.99 10.52 -10.68
N ARG A 221 4.28 9.85 -11.79
CA ARG A 221 4.84 8.49 -11.79
C ARG A 221 6.31 8.53 -11.38
N GLN A 222 6.67 7.77 -10.35
CA GLN A 222 8.06 7.59 -9.91
C GLN A 222 8.82 8.94 -9.78
N PRO A 223 8.33 9.88 -8.95
CA PRO A 223 8.98 11.17 -8.73
C PRO A 223 10.34 10.94 -8.07
N ARG A 224 11.34 11.75 -8.43
CA ARG A 224 12.66 11.69 -7.80
C ARG A 224 12.58 12.03 -6.32
N ARG A 225 11.78 13.02 -5.93
CA ARG A 225 11.72 13.49 -4.53
C ARG A 225 10.31 13.64 -4.00
N ILE A 226 10.18 13.37 -2.71
CA ILE A 226 9.04 13.76 -1.91
C ILE A 226 9.52 14.74 -0.85
N ASN A 227 9.00 15.96 -0.89
CA ASN A 227 9.31 17.01 0.05
C ASN A 227 8.18 17.12 1.09
N PHE A 228 8.53 17.10 2.37
CA PHE A 228 7.61 17.34 3.47
C PHE A 228 7.94 18.70 4.10
N LEU A 229 7.05 19.66 3.88
CA LEU A 229 7.15 21.00 4.44
C LEU A 229 6.40 21.06 5.77
N ASN A 230 7.13 21.42 6.83
CA ASN A 230 6.61 21.68 8.17
C ASN A 230 7.39 22.88 8.72
N GLU A 231 6.95 24.10 8.41
CA GLU A 231 7.73 25.32 8.59
C GLU A 231 8.32 25.45 10.01
N PRO A 232 9.62 25.82 10.15
CA PRO A 232 10.57 26.23 9.10
C PRO A 232 11.34 25.05 8.46
N GLN A 233 10.95 23.81 8.71
CA GLN A 233 11.70 22.61 8.31
C GLN A 233 11.18 22.01 7.01
N CYS A 234 12.11 21.54 6.19
CA CYS A 234 11.82 20.68 5.04
C CYS A 234 12.57 19.35 5.23
N LYS A 235 11.87 18.23 5.08
CA LYS A 235 12.45 16.89 5.04
C LYS A 235 12.17 16.28 3.68
N THR A 236 13.21 15.74 3.05
CA THR A 236 13.14 15.20 1.70
C THR A 236 13.39 13.70 1.72
N ILE A 237 12.59 12.97 0.96
CA ILE A 237 12.82 11.57 0.63
C ILE A 237 13.23 11.53 -0.83
N ASP A 238 14.48 11.15 -1.09
CA ASP A 238 15.02 10.97 -2.45
C ASP A 238 14.80 9.50 -2.84
N LEU A 239 13.92 9.30 -3.82
CA LEU A 239 13.53 8.01 -4.36
C LEU A 239 14.44 7.71 -5.55
N MET A 240 15.34 6.76 -5.35
CA MET A 240 16.32 6.35 -6.34
C MET A 240 15.66 5.41 -7.35
N TRP A 241 15.28 5.95 -8.51
CA TRP A 241 14.75 5.22 -9.66
C TRP A 241 15.83 5.04 -10.73
N ALA A 242 15.77 3.94 -11.49
CA ALA A 242 16.67 3.74 -12.64
C ALA A 242 16.33 4.67 -13.83
N GLY A 243 15.11 5.23 -13.88
CA GLY A 243 14.63 6.09 -14.96
C GLY A 243 13.42 6.93 -14.56
N GLY A 244 13.38 7.44 -13.32
CA GLY A 244 12.26 8.25 -12.82
C GLY A 244 12.13 9.59 -13.55
N SER A 245 10.99 10.27 -13.40
CA SER A 245 10.67 11.48 -14.17
C SER A 245 11.57 12.69 -13.87
N GLY A 246 12.36 12.63 -12.80
CA GLY A 246 13.14 13.77 -12.30
C GLY A 246 12.30 14.80 -11.54
N GLU A 247 10.98 14.69 -11.61
CA GLU A 247 10.03 15.58 -10.95
C GLU A 247 9.97 15.34 -9.43
N GLU A 248 9.39 16.29 -8.73
CA GLU A 248 9.28 16.28 -7.27
C GLU A 248 7.83 16.50 -6.84
N VAL A 249 7.44 15.88 -5.73
CA VAL A 249 6.12 16.07 -5.11
C VAL A 249 6.30 16.70 -3.75
N THR A 250 5.49 17.72 -3.44
CA THR A 250 5.55 18.42 -2.16
C THR A 250 4.26 18.21 -1.37
N TYR A 251 4.43 17.83 -0.10
CA TYR A 251 3.37 17.69 0.89
C TYR A 251 3.56 18.74 1.98
N VAL A 252 2.56 19.58 2.18
CA VAL A 252 2.53 20.53 3.30
C VAL A 252 1.86 19.82 4.49
N ARG A 253 2.55 19.70 5.62
CA ARG A 253 2.00 19.07 6.83
C ARG A 253 1.51 20.13 7.80
N THR A 254 0.27 20.02 8.26
CA THR A 254 -0.34 20.96 9.22
C THR A 254 -0.56 20.40 10.62
N GLY A 255 -0.17 19.15 10.87
CA GLY A 255 -0.23 18.55 12.20
C GLY A 255 -0.55 17.06 12.19
N SER A 256 -0.86 16.54 13.37
CA SER A 256 -1.31 15.16 13.58
C SER A 256 -2.77 15.14 14.04
N THR A 257 -3.51 14.11 13.66
CA THR A 257 -4.87 13.89 14.16
C THR A 257 -5.09 12.46 14.64
N ASN A 258 -5.89 12.33 15.70
CA ASN A 258 -6.37 11.05 16.22
C ASN A 258 -7.62 10.56 15.50
N SER A 259 -8.33 11.45 14.80
CA SER A 259 -9.39 11.04 13.89
C SER A 259 -8.75 10.27 12.73
N GLY A 260 -9.48 9.32 12.14
CA GLY A 260 -9.02 8.67 10.92
C GLY A 260 -8.60 9.72 9.88
N PRO A 261 -7.76 9.34 8.93
CA PRO A 261 -7.22 10.26 7.95
C PRO A 261 -8.32 11.13 7.30
N ASP A 262 -8.11 12.45 7.28
CA ASP A 262 -9.11 13.41 6.78
C ASP A 262 -9.46 13.21 5.30
N TYR A 263 -8.62 12.50 4.52
CA TYR A 263 -8.88 12.25 3.10
C TYR A 263 -10.11 11.37 2.84
N LEU A 264 -10.64 10.63 3.82
CA LEU A 264 -11.95 9.96 3.69
C LEU A 264 -13.10 10.97 3.45
N LYS A 265 -12.90 12.26 3.76
CA LYS A 265 -13.88 13.34 3.55
C LYS A 265 -13.67 14.08 2.23
N TYR A 266 -12.47 14.04 1.65
CA TYR A 266 -12.07 14.92 0.53
C TYR A 266 -12.10 14.24 -0.85
N PHE A 267 -12.35 12.93 -0.92
CA PHE A 267 -12.54 12.22 -2.19
C PHE A 267 -13.96 11.64 -2.23
N PRO A 268 -14.98 12.43 -2.61
CA PRO A 268 -16.25 11.85 -3.00
C PRO A 268 -15.98 10.85 -4.12
N TYR A 269 -16.63 9.70 -4.01
CA TYR A 269 -16.75 8.67 -5.04
C TYR A 269 -17.01 9.36 -6.40
N ASP A 270 -16.03 9.37 -7.29
CA ASP A 270 -16.27 9.60 -8.72
C ASP A 270 -15.92 8.30 -9.44
N ASP A 271 -16.97 7.56 -9.79
CA ASP A 271 -16.93 6.26 -10.46
C ASP A 271 -16.78 6.39 -11.98
N SER A 272 -16.57 7.61 -12.52
CA SER A 272 -16.49 7.82 -13.97
C SER A 272 -15.08 7.64 -14.55
N ALA A 273 -14.45 6.47 -14.33
CA ALA A 273 -13.27 6.02 -15.08
C ALA A 273 -13.18 4.50 -15.18
#